data_AF-A0A377TQF2-F1
#
_entry.id   AF-A0A377TQF2-F1
#
_cell.length_a   1.000
_cell.length_b   1.000
_cell.length_c   1.000
_cell.angle_alpha   90.00
_cell.angle_beta   90.00
_cell.angle_gamma   90.00
#
_symmetry.space_group_name_H-M   'P 1'
#
loop_
_entity.id
_entity.type
_entity.pdbx_description
1 polymer ?
#
loop_
_entity_poly.entity_id
_entity_poly.type
_entity_poly.pdbx_seq_one_letter_code
_entity_poly.pdbx_strand_id
1 'polypeptide(L)'
;MITRNTSLFDPGWWQLPGSEKRYRDWKKWGHGHLNVTKALEESADTYFYQVAYDMGIDRLSEWMSKFGYGHYTGIDLSEERSGKHADPRMEAQAL
;
A
#
# COMPACT_ATOMS: atom_id res chain seq x y z
N MET A 1 8.51 -4.37 -9.79
CA MET A 1 7.92 -5.68 -9.43
C MET A 1 8.85 -6.28 -8.38
N ILE A 2 8.34 -6.62 -7.20
CA ILE A 2 9.15 -7.25 -6.15
C ILE A 2 9.24 -8.76 -6.38
N THR A 3 10.24 -9.38 -5.77
CA THR A 3 10.41 -10.84 -5.69
C THR A 3 10.54 -11.24 -4.22
N ARG A 4 10.48 -12.53 -3.93
CA ARG A 4 10.72 -13.06 -2.57
C ARG A 4 12.08 -12.64 -1.98
N ASN A 5 13.04 -12.32 -2.84
CA ASN A 5 14.40 -11.92 -2.47
C ASN A 5 14.60 -10.40 -2.45
N THR A 6 13.58 -9.61 -2.83
CA THR A 6 13.66 -8.15 -2.75
C THR A 6 13.79 -7.74 -1.29
N SER A 7 14.89 -7.06 -0.97
CA SER A 7 15.25 -6.65 0.38
C SER A 7 15.55 -5.16 0.42
N LEU A 8 15.11 -4.48 1.48
CA LEU A 8 15.44 -3.08 1.77
C LEU A 8 15.77 -2.91 3.25
N PHE A 9 16.59 -1.91 3.57
CA PHE A 9 16.88 -1.53 4.95
C PHE A 9 15.90 -0.48 5.41
N ASP A 10 15.21 -0.76 6.52
CA ASP A 10 14.27 0.16 7.15
C ASP A 10 14.89 0.84 8.38
N PRO A 11 15.11 2.17 8.32
CA PRO A 11 15.59 2.99 9.43
C PRO A 11 14.45 3.55 10.34
N GLY A 12 13.21 3.06 10.17
CA GLY A 12 12.01 3.54 10.85
C GLY A 12 11.25 4.63 10.10
N TRP A 13 11.56 4.81 8.81
CA TRP A 13 10.90 5.75 7.90
C TRP A 13 11.31 5.49 6.44
N TRP A 14 10.46 5.94 5.53
CA TRP A 14 10.68 5.98 4.10
C TRP A 14 10.59 7.43 3.59
N GLN A 15 11.50 7.85 2.70
CA GLN A 15 11.48 9.20 2.11
C GLN A 15 11.05 9.12 0.65
N LEU A 16 10.09 9.97 0.28
CA LEU A 16 9.61 10.06 -1.10
C LEU A 16 10.73 10.55 -2.02
N PRO A 17 11.12 9.79 -3.07
CA PRO A 17 12.18 10.23 -3.97
C PRO A 17 11.87 11.59 -4.61
N GLY A 18 12.86 12.49 -4.59
CA GLY A 18 12.70 13.87 -5.09
C GLY A 18 11.95 14.81 -4.12
N SER A 19 11.71 14.40 -2.88
CA SER A 19 11.05 15.20 -1.85
C SER A 19 11.74 15.03 -0.49
N GLU A 20 11.62 16.04 0.38
CA GLU A 20 12.00 15.95 1.80
C GLU A 20 10.92 15.25 2.65
N LYS A 21 9.78 14.89 2.06
CA LYS A 21 8.67 14.27 2.79
C LYS A 21 9.02 12.84 3.22
N ARG A 22 8.90 12.60 4.53
CA ARG A 22 9.10 11.28 5.14
C ARG A 22 7.79 10.70 5.65
N TYR A 23 7.65 9.40 5.48
CA TYR A 23 6.58 8.56 5.99
C TYR A 23 7.19 7.67 7.08
N ARG A 24 6.65 7.71 8.29
CA ARG A 24 7.21 7.03 9.45
C ARG A 24 6.72 5.58 9.49
N ASP A 25 7.60 4.68 9.86
CA ASP A 25 7.22 3.33 10.27
C ASP A 25 6.69 3.35 11.71
N TRP A 26 5.79 2.43 12.06
CA TRP A 26 5.31 2.26 13.43
C TRP A 26 6.46 1.96 14.40
N LYS A 27 7.50 1.24 13.94
CA LYS A 27 8.70 0.98 14.72
C LYS A 27 9.68 2.14 14.56
N LYS A 28 9.84 2.91 15.65
CA LYS A 28 10.62 4.17 15.68
C LYS A 28 12.02 4.09 15.06
N TRP A 29 12.70 2.96 15.23
CA TRP A 29 14.07 2.69 14.78
C TRP A 29 14.14 1.67 13.64
N GLY A 30 12.98 1.28 13.12
CA GLY A 30 12.84 0.36 12.00
C GLY A 30 13.08 -1.11 12.34
N HIS A 31 12.90 -1.91 11.30
CA HIS A 31 12.98 -3.37 11.31
C HIS A 31 14.32 -3.91 10.77
N GLY A 32 15.24 -3.03 10.37
CA GLY A 32 16.49 -3.39 9.73
C GLY A 32 16.26 -3.92 8.32
N HIS A 33 16.96 -4.99 7.91
CA HIS A 33 16.70 -5.60 6.61
C HIS A 33 15.35 -6.32 6.58
N LEU A 34 14.54 -5.99 5.58
CA LEU A 34 13.19 -6.50 5.34
C LEU A 34 13.10 -7.10 3.94
N ASN A 35 12.64 -8.36 3.85
CA ASN A 35 12.03 -8.90 2.64
C ASN A 35 10.50 -8.94 2.82
N VAL A 36 9.76 -9.35 1.79
CA VAL A 36 8.29 -9.37 1.84
C VAL A 36 7.74 -10.29 2.95
N THR A 37 8.39 -11.41 3.24
CA THR A 37 7.98 -12.32 4.32
C THR A 37 8.07 -11.64 5.67
N LYS A 38 9.23 -11.09 6.01
CA LYS A 38 9.44 -10.38 7.27
C LYS A 38 8.59 -9.10 7.38
N ALA A 39 8.38 -8.40 6.26
CA ALA A 39 7.51 -7.23 6.21
C ALA A 39 6.05 -7.58 6.53
N LEU A 40 5.56 -8.74 6.10
CA LEU A 40 4.24 -9.24 6.48
C LEU A 40 4.20 -9.69 7.95
N GLU A 41 5.22 -10.43 8.41
CA GLU A 41 5.32 -10.92 9.80
C GLU A 41 5.35 -9.79 10.84
N GLU A 42 6.11 -8.74 10.55
CA GLU A 42 6.31 -7.61 11.46
C GLU A 42 5.45 -6.39 11.09
N SER A 43 4.56 -6.51 10.10
CA SER A 43 3.71 -5.42 9.60
C SER A 43 4.50 -4.13 9.31
N ALA A 44 5.63 -4.25 8.61
CA ALA A 44 6.57 -3.15 8.41
C ALA A 44 6.07 -2.17 7.31
N ASP A 45 5.78 -0.93 7.70
CA ASP A 45 5.21 0.09 6.84
C ASP A 45 6.19 0.52 5.74
N THR A 46 7.48 0.71 6.11
CA THR A 46 8.53 1.17 5.17
C THR A 46 8.61 0.30 3.93
N TYR A 47 8.39 -1.02 4.07
CA TYR A 47 8.40 -1.94 2.92
C TYR A 47 7.23 -1.66 1.96
N PHE A 48 6.02 -1.51 2.50
CA PHE A 48 4.83 -1.28 1.69
C PHE A 48 4.76 0.15 1.12
N TYR A 49 5.42 1.14 1.74
CA TYR A 49 5.62 2.46 1.12
C TYR A 49 6.45 2.36 -0.16
N GLN A 50 7.56 1.63 -0.15
CA GLN A 50 8.36 1.41 -1.35
C GLN A 50 7.57 0.65 -2.42
N VAL A 51 6.84 -0.40 -2.04
CA VAL A 51 6.01 -1.17 -3.00
C VAL A 51 4.93 -0.31 -3.62
N ALA A 52 4.22 0.50 -2.83
CA ALA A 52 3.20 1.42 -3.35
C ALA A 52 3.79 2.45 -4.31
N TYR A 53 4.98 3.00 -3.99
CA TYR A 53 5.70 3.91 -4.88
C TYR A 53 6.10 3.24 -6.20
N ASP A 54 6.70 2.04 -6.14
CA ASP A 54 7.13 1.30 -7.32
C ASP A 54 5.97 0.83 -8.20
N MET A 55 4.80 0.55 -7.59
CA MET A 55 3.58 0.19 -8.31
C MET A 55 2.95 1.40 -8.98
N GLY A 56 2.93 2.55 -8.31
CA GLY A 56 2.09 3.69 -8.71
C GLY A 56 0.61 3.41 -8.47
N ILE A 57 -0.17 4.49 -8.38
CA ILE A 57 -1.58 4.41 -7.97
C ILE A 57 -2.45 3.63 -8.96
N ASP A 58 -2.22 3.74 -10.27
CA ASP A 58 -3.05 3.07 -11.28
C ASP A 58 -3.04 1.55 -11.11
N ARG A 59 -1.84 0.95 -11.02
CA ARG A 59 -1.70 -0.50 -10.84
C ARG A 59 -2.15 -0.95 -9.46
N LEU A 60 -1.85 -0.16 -8.42
CA LEU A 60 -2.30 -0.49 -7.06
C LEU A 60 -3.82 -0.53 -6.99
N SER A 61 -4.48 0.51 -7.49
CA SER A 61 -5.93 0.63 -7.62
C SER A 61 -6.54 -0.55 -8.39
N GLU A 62 -5.98 -0.89 -9.56
CA GLU A 62 -6.45 -2.02 -10.37
C GLU A 62 -6.40 -3.35 -9.59
N TRP A 63 -5.28 -3.63 -8.91
CA TRP A 63 -5.15 -4.85 -8.12
C TRP A 63 -6.09 -4.86 -6.91
N MET A 64 -6.20 -3.74 -6.17
CA MET A 64 -7.11 -3.63 -5.03
C MET A 64 -8.58 -3.83 -5.46
N SER A 65 -8.97 -3.28 -6.61
CA SER A 65 -10.30 -3.52 -7.19
C SER A 65 -10.55 -5.00 -7.48
N LYS A 66 -9.55 -5.76 -7.96
CA LYS A 66 -9.67 -7.21 -8.19
C LYS A 66 -9.81 -8.01 -6.89
N PHE A 67 -9.32 -7.48 -5.77
CA PHE A 67 -9.56 -8.03 -4.44
C PHE A 67 -10.91 -7.61 -3.83
N GLY A 68 -11.74 -6.84 -4.56
CA GLY A 68 -13.08 -6.44 -4.14
C GLY A 68 -13.15 -5.13 -3.36
N TYR A 69 -12.03 -4.44 -3.14
CA TYR A 69 -12.06 -3.11 -2.50
C TYR A 69 -12.85 -2.13 -3.37
N GLY A 70 -13.70 -1.30 -2.75
CA GLY A 70 -14.53 -0.32 -3.46
C GLY A 70 -15.75 -0.92 -4.15
N HIS A 71 -15.95 -2.24 -4.07
CA HIS A 71 -17.09 -2.96 -4.62
C HIS A 71 -17.95 -3.54 -3.50
N TYR A 72 -19.24 -3.77 -3.80
CA TYR A 72 -20.09 -4.58 -2.92
C TYR A 72 -19.59 -6.02 -2.90
N THR A 73 -19.62 -6.66 -1.73
CA THR A 73 -19.14 -8.04 -1.56
C THR A 73 -20.06 -9.07 -2.20
N GLY A 74 -21.33 -8.70 -2.43
CA GLY A 74 -22.36 -9.62 -2.92
C GLY A 74 -22.99 -10.48 -1.83
N ILE A 75 -22.82 -10.10 -0.55
CA ILE A 75 -23.52 -10.72 0.58
C ILE A 75 -25.04 -10.48 0.47
N ASP A 76 -25.83 -11.42 1.00
CA ASP A 76 -27.30 -11.41 0.97
C ASP A 76 -27.91 -10.51 2.07
N LEU A 77 -27.36 -9.30 2.22
CA LEU A 77 -27.84 -8.27 3.15
C LEU A 77 -28.06 -6.94 2.42
N SER A 78 -29.09 -6.20 2.80
CA SER A 78 -29.40 -4.89 2.21
C SER A 78 -28.48 -3.77 2.72
N GLU A 79 -27.99 -3.89 3.95
CA GLU A 79 -27.24 -2.85 4.66
C GLU A 79 -25.72 -2.99 4.43
N GLU A 80 -25.28 -2.75 3.20
CA GLU A 80 -23.87 -2.78 2.82
C GLU A 80 -23.38 -1.41 2.32
N ARG A 81 -22.10 -1.11 2.57
CA ARG A 81 -21.38 0.00 1.94
C ARG A 81 -20.15 -0.54 1.23
N SER A 82 -19.97 -0.18 -0.04
CA SER A 82 -18.82 -0.60 -0.85
C SER A 82 -17.47 -0.01 -0.39
N GLY A 83 -17.50 1.00 0.50
CA GLY A 83 -16.30 1.74 0.90
C GLY A 83 -15.72 2.56 -0.26
N LYS A 84 -14.47 2.98 -0.12
CA LYS A 84 -13.71 3.68 -1.18
C LYS A 84 -12.24 3.27 -1.10
N HIS A 85 -11.60 3.11 -2.25
CA HIS A 85 -10.15 3.14 -2.37
C HIS A 85 -9.74 4.27 -3.31
N ALA A 86 -8.47 4.68 -3.26
CA ALA A 86 -7.94 5.66 -4.19
C ALA A 86 -7.93 5.07 -5.61
N ASP A 87 -8.63 5.73 -6.54
CA ASP A 87 -8.63 5.42 -7.97
C ASP A 87 -8.64 6.75 -8.74
N PRO A 88 -7.57 7.08 -9.47
CA PRO A 88 -7.48 8.33 -10.23
C PRO A 88 -8.63 8.51 -11.22
N ARG A 89 -9.21 7.42 -11.73
CA ARG A 89 -10.33 7.46 -12.68
C ARG A 89 -11.63 7.86 -12.00
N MET A 90 -11.83 7.49 -10.74
CA MET A 90 -13.00 7.89 -9.95
C MET A 90 -12.86 9.32 -9.44
N GLU A 91 -11.63 9.75 -9.11
CA GLU A 91 -11.35 11.11 -8.64
C GLU A 91 -11.48 12.16 -9.76
N ALA A 92 -11.06 11.84 -10.99
CA ALA A 92 -11.18 12.74 -12.13
C ALA A 92 -12.63 13.03 -12.56
N GLN A 93 -13.58 12.17 -12.20
CA GLN A 93 -15.01 12.32 -12.50
C GLN A 93 -15.78 13.10 -11.42
N ALA A 94 -15.13 13.40 -10.30
CA ALA A 94 -15.73 14.12 -9.17
C ALA A 94 -15.52 15.65 -9.23
N LEU A 95 -14.90 16.16 -10.31
CA LEU A 95 -14.70 17.58 -10.63
C LEU A 95 -15.50 17.95 -11.89
#